data_AF-A0A4V5MWJ7-F1
#
_entry.id   AF-A0A4V5MWJ7-F1
#
_cell.length_a   1.000
_cell.length_b   1.000
_cell.length_c   1.000
_cell.angle_alpha   90.00
_cell.angle_beta   90.00
_cell.angle_gamma   90.00
#
_symmetry.space_group_name_H-M   'P 1'
#
loop_
_entity.id
_entity.type
_entity.pdbx_description
1 polymer ?
#
loop_
_entity_poly.entity_id
_entity_poly.type
_entity_poly.pdbx_seq_one_letter_code
_entity_poly.pdbx_strand_id
1 'polypeptide(L)'
;MSRLLAGLGLPADHFAVRPLLRRGFSQTGVEIGEDSSIPELTVTADGLHWHPAGADTATSPDMHLAPAGTPLDVGKQLVTERFFTARLTDGSLPRPVHCAI
;
A
#
# COMPACT_ATOMS: atom_id res chain seq x y z
N MET A 1 -14.17 -17.61 -3.96
CA MET A 1 -13.04 -17.93 -3.05
C MET A 1 -13.49 -18.83 -1.92
N SER A 2 -14.44 -18.43 -1.06
CA SER A 2 -14.88 -19.21 0.11
C SER A 2 -15.38 -20.63 -0.23
N ARG A 3 -16.10 -20.81 -1.34
CA ARG A 3 -16.59 -22.14 -1.76
C ARG A 3 -15.46 -23.10 -2.19
N LEU A 4 -14.37 -22.59 -2.78
CA LEU A 4 -13.21 -23.40 -3.15
C LEU A 4 -12.46 -23.87 -1.90
N LEU A 5 -12.18 -22.95 -0.98
CA LEU A 5 -11.47 -23.25 0.26
C LEU A 5 -12.28 -24.18 1.17
N ALA A 6 -13.60 -23.97 1.24
CA ALA A 6 -14.52 -24.89 1.94
C ALA A 6 -14.53 -26.29 1.29
N GLY A 7 -14.46 -26.38 -0.04
CA GLY A 7 -14.36 -27.67 -0.75
C GLY A 7 -13.04 -28.41 -0.50
N LEU A 8 -12.00 -27.71 -0.07
CA LEU A 8 -10.72 -28.27 0.39
C LEU A 8 -10.72 -28.62 1.89
N GLY A 9 -11.83 -28.40 2.60
CA GLY A 9 -11.95 -28.67 4.03
C GLY A 9 -11.24 -27.65 4.92
N LEU A 10 -10.92 -26.44 4.41
CA LEU A 10 -10.29 -25.39 5.20
C LEU A 10 -11.35 -24.62 6.01
N PRO A 11 -11.26 -24.62 7.36
CA PRO A 11 -12.10 -23.78 8.21
C PRO A 11 -11.94 -22.29 7.85
N ALA A 12 -13.01 -21.51 8.01
CA ALA A 12 -13.04 -20.10 7.60
C ALA A 12 -12.03 -19.22 8.34
N ASP A 13 -11.65 -19.61 9.54
CA ASP A 13 -10.66 -18.98 10.41
C ASP A 13 -9.23 -19.46 10.18
N HIS A 14 -9.03 -20.43 9.29
CA HIS A 14 -7.69 -20.96 8.94
C HIS A 14 -7.10 -20.29 7.68
N PHE A 15 -7.76 -19.30 7.11
CA PHE A 15 -7.23 -18.54 5.98
C PHE A 15 -7.63 -17.06 6.04
N ALA A 16 -6.74 -16.21 5.54
CA ALA A 16 -7.02 -14.81 5.27
C ALA A 16 -7.23 -14.59 3.77
N VAL A 17 -8.19 -13.73 3.42
CA VAL A 17 -8.38 -13.28 2.03
C VAL A 17 -7.83 -11.87 1.91
N ARG A 18 -6.73 -11.71 1.18
CA ARG A 18 -6.15 -10.41 0.87
C ARG A 18 -6.67 -9.90 -0.48
N PRO A 19 -7.26 -8.70 -0.55
CA PRO A 19 -7.61 -8.09 -1.82
C PRO A 19 -6.37 -7.92 -2.70
N LEU A 20 -6.47 -8.32 -3.97
CA LEU A 20 -5.45 -8.03 -4.98
C LEU A 20 -5.54 -6.55 -5.34
N LEU A 21 -4.40 -5.86 -5.42
CA LEU A 21 -4.36 -4.47 -5.87
C LEU A 21 -4.31 -4.39 -7.40
N ARG A 22 -5.01 -3.41 -7.97
CA ARG A 22 -4.98 -3.12 -9.43
C ARG A 22 -3.75 -2.31 -9.78
N ARG A 23 -2.58 -2.92 -9.61
CA ARG A 23 -1.26 -2.29 -9.76
C ARG A 23 -0.22 -3.36 -10.09
N GLY A 24 1.00 -2.96 -10.46
CA GLY A 24 1.99 -3.94 -10.89
C GLY A 24 1.60 -4.54 -12.24
N PHE A 25 1.65 -5.87 -12.30
CA PHE A 25 1.19 -6.65 -13.45
C PHE A 25 -0.32 -6.97 -13.39
N SER A 26 -1.05 -6.55 -12.35
CA SER A 26 -2.47 -6.85 -12.21
C SER A 26 -3.35 -5.80 -12.89
N GLN A 27 -4.11 -6.22 -13.91
CA GLN A 27 -5.10 -5.38 -14.57
C GLN A 27 -6.44 -5.28 -13.81
N THR A 28 -6.64 -6.13 -12.80
CA THR A 28 -7.85 -6.16 -11.96
C THR A 28 -7.49 -6.02 -10.49
N GLY A 29 -8.48 -5.73 -9.64
CA GLY A 29 -8.28 -5.62 -8.21
C GLY A 29 -8.75 -4.28 -7.65
N VAL A 30 -8.38 -4.02 -6.41
CA VAL A 30 -8.71 -2.80 -5.68
C VAL A 30 -7.71 -1.70 -6.04
N GLU A 31 -8.24 -0.54 -6.41
CA GLU A 31 -7.42 0.66 -6.53
C GLU A 31 -7.15 1.24 -5.15
N ILE A 32 -5.88 1.52 -4.90
CA ILE A 32 -5.44 2.27 -3.73
C ILE A 32 -4.35 3.26 -4.17
N GLY A 33 -4.36 4.41 -3.52
CA GLY A 33 -3.39 5.47 -3.65
C GLY A 33 -3.23 6.22 -2.34
N GLU A 34 -2.49 7.31 -2.38
CA GLU A 34 -2.25 8.20 -1.24
C GLU A 34 -3.50 8.84 -0.66
N ASP A 35 -4.50 9.05 -1.52
CA ASP A 35 -5.82 9.59 -1.19
C ASP A 35 -6.68 8.63 -0.35
N SER A 36 -6.40 7.33 -0.45
CA SER A 36 -7.29 6.26 0.01
C SER A 36 -6.65 5.30 1.00
N SER A 37 -5.36 5.49 1.33
CA SER A 37 -4.61 4.64 2.26
C SER A 37 -3.82 5.43 3.29
N ILE A 38 -3.62 4.83 4.46
CA ILE A 38 -2.62 5.29 5.43
C ILE A 38 -1.27 4.70 5.01
N PRO A 39 -0.19 5.51 4.95
CA PRO A 39 1.10 5.04 4.47
C PRO A 39 1.79 4.10 5.46
N GLU A 40 2.43 3.08 4.91
CA GLU A 40 3.55 2.40 5.54
C GLU A 40 4.83 2.79 4.78
N LEU A 41 5.82 3.36 5.46
CA LEU A 41 7.08 3.73 4.80
C LEU A 41 7.84 2.45 4.43
N THR A 42 8.07 2.24 3.15
CA THR A 42 8.78 1.06 2.63
C THR A 42 10.07 1.46 1.93
N VAL A 43 11.12 0.65 2.12
CA VAL A 43 12.45 0.84 1.55
C VAL A 43 12.71 -0.26 0.53
N THR A 44 13.23 0.12 -0.64
CA THR A 44 13.67 -0.78 -1.70
C THR A 44 15.11 -0.42 -2.12
N ALA A 45 15.66 -1.15 -3.09
CA ALA A 45 16.94 -0.77 -3.69
C ALA A 45 16.87 0.56 -4.45
N ASP A 46 15.67 0.96 -4.91
CA ASP A 46 15.46 2.15 -5.74
C ASP A 46 15.09 3.39 -4.92
N GLY A 47 14.58 3.19 -3.70
CA GLY A 47 14.26 4.31 -2.81
C GLY A 47 13.20 4.01 -1.75
N LEU A 48 12.52 5.07 -1.35
CA LEU A 48 11.45 5.08 -0.37
C LEU A 48 10.11 5.15 -1.08
N HIS A 49 9.13 4.37 -0.60
CA HIS A 49 7.84 4.21 -1.23
C HIS A 49 6.69 4.28 -0.22
N TRP A 50 5.52 4.70 -0.71
CA TRP A 50 4.24 4.65 -0.03
C TRP A 50 3.62 3.25 -0.17
N HIS A 51 3.71 2.43 0.87
CA HIS A 51 3.08 1.10 0.90
C HIS A 51 1.67 1.17 1.52
N PRO A 52 0.71 0.27 1.19
CA PRO A 52 0.79 -0.94 0.33
C PRO A 52 0.96 -0.74 -1.17
N ALA A 53 0.71 0.47 -1.66
CA ALA A 53 0.52 0.68 -3.09
C ALA A 53 1.85 0.61 -3.86
N GLY A 54 2.92 1.17 -3.31
CA GLY A 54 4.23 1.26 -3.94
C GLY A 54 5.24 0.28 -3.36
N ALA A 55 5.91 -0.46 -4.25
CA ALA A 55 7.08 -1.27 -3.93
C ALA A 55 8.15 -1.24 -5.03
N ASP A 56 7.90 -0.57 -6.16
CA ASP A 56 8.86 -0.33 -7.24
C ASP A 56 8.42 0.88 -8.08
N THR A 57 9.38 1.58 -8.69
CA THR A 57 9.12 2.81 -9.46
C THR A 57 8.52 2.53 -10.84
N ALA A 58 8.79 1.37 -11.42
CA ALA A 58 8.32 1.04 -12.77
C ALA A 58 6.81 0.83 -12.84
N THR A 59 6.24 0.22 -11.80
CA THR A 59 4.81 -0.12 -11.73
C THR A 59 4.00 0.81 -10.85
N SER A 60 4.67 1.56 -9.97
CA SER A 60 4.03 2.45 -8.98
C SER A 60 4.77 3.79 -8.83
N PRO A 61 5.02 4.52 -9.94
CA PRO A 61 5.82 5.75 -9.92
C PRO A 61 5.20 6.86 -9.07
N ASP A 62 3.87 6.92 -9.01
CA ASP A 62 3.09 7.84 -8.19
C ASP A 62 3.33 7.64 -6.68
N MET A 63 3.68 6.42 -6.27
CA MET A 63 3.91 6.03 -4.87
C MET A 63 5.38 6.14 -4.45
N HIS A 64 6.27 6.64 -5.31
CA HIS A 64 7.66 6.90 -4.95
C HIS A 64 7.76 8.19 -4.11
N LEU A 65 8.53 8.12 -3.02
CA LEU A 65 8.69 9.22 -2.06
C LEU A 65 10.05 9.91 -2.20
N ALA A 66 11.14 9.13 -2.29
CA ALA A 66 12.49 9.66 -2.31
C ALA A 66 13.48 8.60 -2.85
N PRO A 67 14.59 9.01 -3.50
CA PRO A 67 15.54 8.06 -4.07
C PRO A 67 16.31 7.27 -2.99
N ALA A 68 16.98 6.20 -3.43
CA ALA A 68 17.90 5.41 -2.61
C ALA A 68 18.96 6.28 -1.92
N GLY A 69 19.31 5.93 -0.68
CA GLY A 69 20.26 6.68 0.15
C GLY A 69 19.63 7.84 0.94
N THR A 70 18.34 8.13 0.75
CA THR A 70 17.61 9.07 1.60
C THR A 70 17.59 8.55 3.05
N PRO A 71 18.00 9.35 4.04
CA PRO A 71 17.90 8.99 5.45
C PRO A 71 16.47 8.66 5.88
N LEU A 72 16.28 7.66 6.75
CA LEU A 72 14.95 7.20 7.14
C LEU A 72 14.16 8.23 7.95
N ASP A 73 14.83 9.09 8.71
CA ASP A 73 14.21 10.21 9.41
C ASP A 73 13.63 11.24 8.42
N VAL A 74 14.39 11.57 7.37
CA VAL A 74 13.90 12.39 6.24
C VAL A 74 12.72 11.70 5.55
N GLY A 75 12.83 10.40 5.28
CA GLY A 75 11.74 9.60 4.72
C GLY A 75 10.46 9.64 5.55
N LYS A 76 10.59 9.50 6.88
CA LYS A 76 9.48 9.61 7.83
C LYS A 76 8.85 10.99 7.82
N GLN A 77 9.66 12.05 7.73
CA GLN A 77 9.15 13.40 7.60
C GLN A 77 8.36 13.57 6.31
N LEU A 78 8.93 13.19 5.16
CA LEU A 78 8.30 13.32 3.84
C LEU A 78 6.96 12.59 3.75
N VAL A 79 6.89 11.34 4.19
CA VAL A 79 5.65 10.56 4.14
C VAL A 79 4.58 11.14 5.05
N THR A 80 4.98 11.68 6.21
CA THR A 80 4.09 12.32 7.18
C THR A 80 3.54 13.64 6.62
N GLU A 81 4.40 14.48 6.06
CA GLU A 81 4.02 15.76 5.44
C GLU A 81 3.07 15.53 4.24
N ARG A 82 3.40 14.58 3.36
CA ARG A 82 2.57 14.24 2.20
C ARG A 82 1.20 13.72 2.63
N PHE A 83 1.16 12.84 3.65
CA PHE A 83 -0.09 12.36 4.24
C PHE A 83 -0.93 13.52 4.78
N PHE A 84 -0.41 14.32 5.71
CA PHE A 84 -1.19 15.38 6.33
C PHE A 84 -1.60 16.48 5.35
N THR A 85 -0.74 16.83 4.40
CA THR A 85 -1.08 17.82 3.36
C THR A 85 -2.29 17.36 2.55
N ALA A 86 -2.33 16.10 2.13
CA ALA A 86 -3.50 15.54 1.43
C ALA A 86 -4.76 15.62 2.30
N ARG A 87 -4.70 15.17 3.56
CA ARG A 87 -5.84 15.14 4.49
C ARG A 87 -6.40 16.52 4.81
N LEU A 88 -5.51 17.51 4.99
CA LEU A 88 -5.90 18.89 5.27
C LEU A 88 -6.54 19.55 4.05
N THR A 89 -6.20 19.09 2.83
CA THR A 89 -6.72 19.64 1.59
C THR A 89 -8.12 19.11 1.26
N ASP A 90 -8.36 17.80 1.44
CA ASP A 90 -9.59 17.13 0.99
C ASP A 90 -10.57 16.75 2.11
N GLY A 91 -10.15 16.82 3.38
CA GLY A 91 -10.95 16.41 4.53
C GLY A 91 -11.24 14.90 4.60
N SER A 92 -10.54 14.10 3.80
CA SER A 92 -10.74 12.65 3.71
C SER A 92 -10.26 11.91 4.95
N LEU A 93 -10.88 10.76 5.23
CA LEU A 93 -10.42 9.80 6.23
C LEU A 93 -9.93 8.54 5.50
N PRO A 94 -8.64 8.44 5.17
CA PRO A 94 -8.08 7.27 4.53
C PRO A 94 -8.13 6.09 5.49
N ARG A 95 -8.15 4.90 4.92
CA ARG A 95 -8.25 3.66 5.69
C ARG A 95 -6.88 3.00 5.86
N PRO A 96 -6.66 2.29 6.99
CA PRO A 96 -5.65 1.25 7.02
C PRO A 96 -5.92 0.24 5.90
N VAL A 97 -4.89 -0.11 5.14
CA VAL A 97 -4.95 -1.20 4.17
C VAL A 97 -4.06 -2.30 4.70
N HIS A 98 -4.66 -3.40 5.16
CA HIS A 98 -3.91 -4.47 5.79
C HIS A 98 -3.21 -5.34 4.73
N CYS A 99 -1.88 -5.22 4.65
CA CYS A 99 -1.03 -5.90 3.67
C CYS A 99 -0.72 -7.35 4.06
N ALA A 100 -0.77 -7.67 5.35
CA ALA A 100 -0.66 -9.01 5.91
C ALA A 100 -1.46 -9.06 7.23
N ILE A 101 -2.43 -9.96 7.31
CA ILE A 101 -3.02 -10.45 8.57
C ILE A 101 -2.88 -11.96 8.53
#